data_AF-A0A0S4IH84-F1
#
_entry.id   AF-A0A0S4IH84-F1
#
_cell.length_a   1.000
_cell.length_b   1.000
_cell.length_c   1.000
_cell.angle_alpha   90.00
_cell.angle_beta   90.00
_cell.angle_gamma   90.00
#
_symmetry.space_group_name_H-M   'P 1'
#
loop_
_entity.id
_entity.type
_entity.pdbx_description
1 polymer ?
#
loop_
_entity_poly.entity_id
_entity_poly.type
_entity_poly.pdbx_seq_one_letter_code
_entity_poly.pdbx_strand_id
1 'polypeptide(L)'
;MQRLVLTNVACLSSRSMHLYASHATMRRTSALLTSSCSLLTAMSSSSLPPTTTTATTAISTPVRHYAQLPHDQTSFSAYVEIDLPSESRIDIINKSSLGSQEWVAIEKVHGTNFGIYLMDETTVRFSKRSGLMDPNENFFGYHVLVDEFTAQIRILCDLIKQKFNVHKIGRVVLNGELFGARYKHPLVPKSTKWCTLPNGKKFPLSGVRIQNEPFPQYSPELHFFAFDLKYSVSGEESDFVMLGYDDFVELCSKTPNLMFAKALVRGTLNQCLAFDVENFVTPIPALLGLGNYPLEGNLAEGVIIRHVKRGAPEVERVGVATIIKLRCSSFMELKHPGKQQELKATFLDTVRAAAVKRSGGEMTAIPDAMLPAIESAANALLLNNVSDGRLNNVLSKIGREPLLNGEKTKQDLTLLLAKDALKDFLKEIDTAVLNTALSFRKMLITNVYNESKKLVDGKWKEILKGGGDDDDDTSSPSAVAVPVGGAKSAA
;
A
#
# COMPACT_ATOMS: atom_id res chain seq x y z
N MET A 1 -1.94 -21.18 -20.56
CA MET A 1 -0.73 -20.63 -19.89
C MET A 1 -0.68 -20.87 -18.38
N GLN A 2 -1.73 -20.61 -17.58
CA GLN A 2 -1.73 -20.96 -16.14
C GLN A 2 -1.49 -22.47 -15.86
N ARG A 3 -1.97 -23.38 -16.72
CA ARG A 3 -1.73 -24.83 -16.55
C ARG A 3 -0.26 -25.25 -16.75
N LEU A 4 0.49 -24.64 -17.67
CA LEU A 4 1.87 -25.09 -17.98
C LEU A 4 2.87 -24.69 -16.88
N VAL A 5 2.60 -23.58 -16.18
CA VAL A 5 3.40 -23.11 -15.04
C VAL A 5 3.07 -23.91 -13.78
N LEU A 6 1.80 -24.30 -13.56
CA LEU A 6 1.40 -25.10 -12.41
C LEU A 6 1.93 -26.55 -12.44
N THR A 7 2.02 -27.15 -13.63
CA THR A 7 2.38 -28.59 -13.76
C THR A 7 3.86 -28.85 -13.46
N ASN A 8 4.76 -27.90 -13.77
CA ASN A 8 6.20 -28.07 -13.53
C ASN A 8 6.63 -27.69 -12.09
N VAL A 9 5.83 -26.89 -11.36
CA VAL A 9 6.16 -26.46 -9.99
C VAL A 9 5.65 -27.47 -8.94
N ALA A 10 4.56 -28.19 -9.21
CA ALA A 10 4.09 -29.29 -8.34
C ALA A 10 5.18 -30.37 -8.12
N CYS A 11 5.99 -30.61 -9.15
CA CYS A 11 7.09 -31.59 -9.12
C CYS A 11 8.26 -31.17 -8.21
N LEU A 12 8.49 -29.86 -8.03
CA LEU A 12 9.53 -29.31 -7.15
C LEU A 12 9.08 -29.26 -5.68
N SER A 13 7.80 -29.00 -5.39
CA SER A 13 7.28 -29.04 -4.01
C SER A 13 7.20 -30.46 -3.44
N SER A 14 6.95 -31.46 -4.30
CA SER A 14 6.79 -32.86 -3.88
C SER A 14 8.12 -33.53 -3.52
N ARG A 15 9.24 -33.11 -4.13
CA ARG A 15 10.57 -33.70 -3.86
C ARG A 15 11.21 -33.23 -2.55
N SER A 16 10.80 -32.09 -2.00
CA SER A 16 11.32 -31.61 -0.70
C SER A 16 10.57 -32.18 0.51
N MET A 17 9.34 -32.70 0.33
CA MET A 17 8.57 -33.29 1.44
C MET A 17 8.93 -34.75 1.78
N HIS A 18 9.69 -35.45 0.94
CA HIS A 18 10.08 -36.85 1.20
C HIS A 18 11.41 -37.02 1.96
N LEU A 19 12.13 -35.94 2.26
CA LEU A 19 13.37 -36.00 3.07
C LEU A 19 13.19 -35.67 4.56
N TYR A 20 11.99 -35.34 5.02
CA TYR A 20 11.74 -34.92 6.42
C TYR A 20 10.60 -35.67 7.13
N ALA A 21 10.29 -36.89 6.68
CA ALA A 21 9.36 -37.78 7.38
C ALA A 21 10.10 -39.02 7.91
N SER A 22 10.78 -38.87 9.04
CA SER A 22 11.21 -39.99 9.87
C SER A 22 11.30 -39.55 11.33
N HIS A 23 10.71 -40.35 12.21
CA HIS A 23 10.48 -40.15 13.65
C HIS A 23 9.32 -39.26 14.09
N ALA A 24 8.11 -39.84 14.03
CA ALA A 24 7.07 -39.57 15.00
C ALA A 24 6.54 -40.91 15.55
N THR A 25 6.82 -41.22 16.81
CA THR A 25 5.97 -42.15 17.59
C THR A 25 5.95 -41.78 19.07
N MET A 26 4.75 -41.39 19.53
CA MET A 26 4.13 -41.57 20.85
C MET A 26 4.95 -41.33 22.15
N ARG A 27 4.42 -40.46 23.02
CA ARG A 27 3.53 -40.83 24.17
C ARG A 27 3.08 -39.61 24.96
N ARG A 28 1.81 -39.63 25.37
CA ARG A 28 1.20 -38.77 26.42
C ARG A 28 1.75 -39.21 27.78
N THR A 29 2.17 -38.25 28.61
CA THR A 29 2.10 -38.33 30.07
C THR A 29 2.10 -36.93 30.69
N SER A 30 1.08 -36.64 31.48
CA SER A 30 1.04 -35.53 32.44
C SER A 30 1.99 -35.80 33.61
N ALA A 31 2.70 -34.77 34.10
CA ALA A 31 3.12 -34.69 35.51
C ALA A 31 3.54 -33.26 35.88
N LEU A 32 3.07 -32.83 37.04
CA LEU A 32 3.49 -31.67 37.81
C LEU A 32 4.94 -31.79 38.32
N LEU A 33 5.47 -30.65 38.81
CA LEU A 33 6.44 -30.41 39.91
C LEU A 33 7.53 -29.44 39.44
N THR A 34 7.47 -28.17 39.85
CA THR A 34 8.16 -27.60 41.03
C THR A 34 9.64 -27.96 41.10
N SER A 35 10.52 -26.96 40.98
CA SER A 35 11.83 -27.01 41.63
C SER A 35 12.21 -25.62 42.12
N SER A 36 12.38 -25.55 43.44
CA SER A 36 12.87 -24.43 44.23
C SER A 36 14.35 -24.67 44.54
N CYS A 37 15.13 -23.58 44.62
CA CYS A 37 16.17 -23.31 45.66
C CYS A 37 17.40 -24.25 45.78
N SER A 38 18.62 -23.86 46.13
CA SER A 38 19.35 -22.63 46.52
C SER A 38 20.86 -22.95 46.30
N LEU A 39 21.93 -22.20 46.62
CA LEU A 39 22.30 -21.46 47.83
C LEU A 39 23.76 -20.95 47.65
N LEU A 40 24.09 -19.75 48.16
CA LEU A 40 25.25 -19.44 49.04
C LEU A 40 25.31 -17.90 49.28
N THR A 41 24.76 -17.36 50.39
CA THR A 41 25.38 -16.93 51.68
C THR A 41 26.44 -15.78 51.54
N ALA A 42 26.56 -14.75 52.39
CA ALA A 42 26.04 -14.45 53.74
C ALA A 42 26.31 -12.97 54.16
N MET A 43 25.52 -12.48 55.15
CA MET A 43 25.80 -11.47 56.22
C MET A 43 25.81 -9.97 55.81
N SER A 44 25.19 -9.01 56.51
CA SER A 44 24.98 -8.81 57.96
C SER A 44 23.77 -7.88 58.29
N SER A 45 23.44 -7.81 59.59
CA SER A 45 22.21 -7.35 60.24
C SER A 45 22.20 -5.91 60.76
N SER A 46 21.02 -5.24 60.79
CA SER A 46 20.53 -4.48 61.96
C SER A 46 19.07 -3.96 61.86
N SER A 47 18.28 -4.33 62.88
CA SER A 47 17.17 -3.61 63.58
C SER A 47 16.04 -2.86 62.84
N LEU A 48 14.79 -3.31 63.11
CA LEU A 48 13.52 -2.55 63.03
C LEU A 48 13.32 -1.63 64.26
N PRO A 49 12.46 -0.59 64.19
CA PRO A 49 11.06 -0.74 64.65
C PRO A 49 9.99 -0.08 63.73
N PRO A 50 8.68 -0.28 63.99
CA PRO A 50 7.63 -0.18 62.98
C PRO A 50 6.79 1.10 63.09
N THR A 51 6.24 1.58 61.97
CA THR A 51 5.00 2.38 61.95
C THR A 51 4.36 2.40 60.56
N THR A 52 3.13 1.89 60.53
CA THR A 52 1.96 2.30 59.73
C THR A 52 2.18 3.43 58.71
N THR A 53 1.86 3.17 57.43
CA THR A 53 0.74 3.76 56.65
C THR A 53 0.93 3.40 55.18
N THR A 54 0.30 2.35 54.67
CA THR A 54 0.29 2.06 53.22
C THR A 54 -0.77 2.93 52.56
N ALA A 55 -0.34 4.11 52.10
CA ALA A 55 -1.09 4.90 51.14
C ALA A 55 -1.34 4.04 49.90
N THR A 56 -2.62 3.76 49.62
CA THR A 56 -3.01 3.14 48.35
C THR A 56 -2.96 4.26 47.32
N THR A 57 -1.85 4.37 46.59
CA THR A 57 -1.72 5.27 45.45
C THR A 57 -2.69 4.77 44.38
N ALA A 58 -3.89 5.34 44.36
CA ALA A 58 -4.82 5.16 43.27
C ALA A 58 -4.13 5.68 42.00
N ILE A 59 -3.83 4.76 41.07
CA ILE A 59 -3.41 5.11 39.72
C ILE A 59 -4.61 5.80 39.08
N SER A 60 -4.63 7.12 39.17
CA SER A 60 -5.59 7.98 38.49
C SER A 60 -5.43 7.74 36.99
N THR A 61 -6.40 7.06 36.37
CA THR A 61 -6.57 7.09 34.92
C THR A 61 -6.65 8.56 34.49
N PRO A 62 -5.87 9.00 33.48
CA PRO A 62 -5.91 10.39 33.05
C PRO A 62 -7.34 10.75 32.65
N VAL A 63 -7.88 11.80 33.28
CA VAL A 63 -9.20 12.35 32.93
C VAL A 63 -9.11 12.87 31.51
N ARG A 64 -9.81 12.21 30.58
CA ARG A 64 -9.89 12.65 29.19
C ARG A 64 -10.63 13.99 29.13
N HIS A 65 -9.93 15.04 28.71
CA HIS A 65 -10.54 16.34 28.48
C HIS A 65 -11.23 16.37 27.11
N TYR A 66 -12.55 16.16 27.13
CA TYR A 66 -13.42 16.38 25.98
C TYR A 66 -13.93 17.81 26.04
N ALA A 67 -13.48 18.67 25.12
CA ALA A 67 -14.00 20.03 25.07
C ALA A 67 -15.37 20.07 24.37
N GLN A 68 -16.22 21.00 24.81
CA GLN A 68 -17.60 21.11 24.37
C GLN A 68 -17.71 21.40 22.86
N LEU A 69 -18.83 20.99 22.26
CA LEU A 69 -19.17 21.39 20.90
C LEU A 69 -19.25 22.92 20.82
N PRO A 70 -18.62 23.56 19.81
CA PRO A 70 -18.85 24.97 19.57
C PRO A 70 -20.33 25.22 19.24
N HIS A 71 -20.83 26.42 19.58
CA HIS A 71 -22.21 26.82 19.29
C HIS A 71 -22.50 26.96 17.78
N ASP A 72 -21.46 27.11 16.96
CA ASP A 72 -21.53 27.14 15.50
C ASP A 72 -20.58 26.12 14.85
N GLN A 73 -20.89 25.67 13.63
CA GLN A 73 -20.06 24.71 12.89
C GLN A 73 -18.98 25.44 12.07
N THR A 74 -18.56 26.64 12.46
CA THR A 74 -17.62 27.49 11.72
C THR A 74 -16.24 26.86 11.53
N SER A 75 -15.86 26.00 12.48
CA SER A 75 -14.59 25.27 12.41
C SER A 75 -14.67 23.96 11.60
N PHE A 76 -15.88 23.55 11.19
CA PHE A 76 -16.08 22.38 10.35
C PHE A 76 -15.78 22.73 8.89
N SER A 77 -14.97 21.89 8.27
CA SER A 77 -14.70 21.98 6.84
C SER A 77 -15.21 20.71 6.15
N ALA A 78 -16.23 20.85 5.31
CA ALA A 78 -16.87 19.73 4.64
C ALA A 78 -15.93 19.07 3.63
N TYR A 79 -15.84 17.74 3.68
CA TYR A 79 -15.11 16.99 2.66
C TYR A 79 -15.96 16.84 1.38
N VAL A 80 -15.30 16.90 0.23
CA VAL A 80 -15.96 16.91 -1.09
C VAL A 80 -16.73 15.62 -1.39
N GLU A 81 -17.74 15.72 -2.25
CA GLU A 81 -18.21 14.56 -3.02
C GLU A 81 -17.25 14.30 -4.17
N ILE A 82 -17.14 13.03 -4.57
CA ILE A 82 -16.29 12.62 -5.68
C ILE A 82 -17.19 11.97 -6.72
N ASP A 83 -17.16 12.48 -7.95
CA ASP A 83 -18.00 11.97 -9.03
C ASP A 83 -17.32 10.86 -9.82
N LEU A 84 -18.13 10.03 -10.47
CA LEU A 84 -17.66 9.26 -11.61
C LEU A 84 -17.13 10.22 -12.67
N PRO A 85 -16.08 9.87 -13.44
CA PRO A 85 -15.63 10.76 -14.49
C PRO A 85 -16.75 10.98 -15.52
N SER A 86 -16.73 12.12 -16.18
CA SER A 86 -17.59 12.45 -17.31
C SER A 86 -16.71 12.74 -18.51
N GLU A 87 -17.22 12.56 -19.73
CA GLU A 87 -16.45 12.87 -20.94
C GLU A 87 -15.97 14.33 -20.92
N SER A 88 -16.85 15.27 -20.56
CA SER A 88 -16.51 16.69 -20.43
C SER A 88 -15.37 16.96 -19.44
N ARG A 89 -15.37 16.31 -18.28
CA ARG A 89 -14.32 16.49 -17.27
C ARG A 89 -12.99 15.92 -17.76
N ILE A 90 -13.01 14.73 -18.36
CA ILE A 90 -11.81 14.10 -18.91
C ILE A 90 -11.22 14.93 -20.05
N ASP A 91 -12.06 15.48 -20.92
CA ASP A 91 -11.65 16.36 -22.01
C ASP A 91 -10.98 17.65 -21.51
N ILE A 92 -11.56 18.31 -20.48
CA ILE A 92 -10.96 19.50 -19.87
C ILE A 92 -9.60 19.17 -19.24
N ILE A 93 -9.49 18.04 -18.53
CA ILE A 93 -8.24 17.60 -17.91
C ILE A 93 -7.16 17.32 -18.97
N ASN A 94 -7.53 16.70 -20.10
CA ASN A 94 -6.58 16.43 -21.18
C ASN A 94 -6.18 17.70 -21.93
N LYS A 95 -7.14 18.59 -22.26
CA LYS A 95 -6.87 19.88 -22.95
C LYS A 95 -5.99 20.82 -22.12
N SER A 96 -6.06 20.71 -20.79
CA SER A 96 -5.21 21.48 -19.87
C SER A 96 -3.84 20.85 -19.61
N SER A 97 -3.49 19.75 -20.28
CA SER A 97 -2.27 18.94 -20.05
C SER A 97 -2.15 18.27 -18.67
N LEU A 98 -3.12 18.48 -17.76
CA LEU A 98 -3.16 17.83 -16.46
C LEU A 98 -3.26 16.30 -16.60
N GLY A 99 -3.91 15.79 -17.64
CA GLY A 99 -4.04 14.35 -17.89
C GLY A 99 -2.71 13.61 -18.11
N SER A 100 -1.69 14.32 -18.62
CA SER A 100 -0.33 13.78 -18.83
C SER A 100 0.60 13.97 -17.63
N GLN A 101 0.19 14.72 -16.61
CA GLN A 101 0.93 14.85 -15.35
C GLN A 101 0.74 13.58 -14.48
N GLU A 102 1.27 13.61 -13.25
CA GLU A 102 1.20 12.47 -12.34
C GLU A 102 -0.13 12.41 -11.56
N TRP A 103 -0.71 11.21 -11.56
CA TRP A 103 -1.91 10.81 -10.87
C TRP A 103 -1.64 9.53 -10.09
N VAL A 104 -2.48 9.29 -9.08
CA VAL A 104 -2.49 8.03 -8.32
C VAL A 104 -3.89 7.47 -8.24
N ALA A 105 -4.00 6.14 -8.31
CA ALA A 105 -5.19 5.40 -7.94
C ALA A 105 -4.99 4.80 -6.54
N ILE A 106 -5.89 5.06 -5.60
CA ILE A 106 -5.88 4.54 -4.23
C ILE A 106 -7.16 3.74 -3.98
N GLU A 107 -7.15 2.77 -3.06
CA GLU A 107 -8.37 2.04 -2.71
C GLU A 107 -9.45 3.00 -2.18
N LYS A 108 -10.66 2.86 -2.71
CA LYS A 108 -11.84 3.51 -2.13
C LYS A 108 -12.40 2.60 -1.03
N VAL A 109 -12.11 2.94 0.22
CA VAL A 109 -12.64 2.22 1.39
C VAL A 109 -14.13 2.53 1.57
N HIS A 110 -14.93 1.50 1.85
CA HIS A 110 -16.37 1.57 2.06
C HIS A 110 -16.68 1.55 3.56
N GLY A 111 -16.68 2.74 4.18
CA GLY A 111 -16.96 2.92 5.59
C GLY A 111 -17.88 4.12 5.77
N THR A 112 -17.53 5.02 6.67
CA THR A 112 -18.14 6.34 6.74
C THR A 112 -17.07 7.42 6.78
N ASN A 113 -17.33 8.54 6.10
CA ASN A 113 -16.45 9.69 6.16
C ASN A 113 -16.26 10.15 7.61
N PHE A 114 -14.99 10.38 7.98
CA PHE A 114 -14.59 10.77 9.32
C PHE A 114 -13.42 11.74 9.26
N GLY A 115 -13.48 12.81 10.05
CA GLY A 115 -12.43 13.81 10.15
C GLY A 115 -11.86 13.91 11.56
N ILE A 116 -10.54 14.04 11.67
CA ILE A 116 -9.82 14.30 12.92
C ILE A 116 -9.24 15.70 12.80
N TYR A 117 -9.63 16.58 13.71
CA TYR A 117 -9.23 17.98 13.74
C TYR A 117 -8.36 18.24 14.95
N LEU A 118 -7.28 19.00 14.76
CA LEU A 118 -6.54 19.64 15.82
C LEU A 118 -6.67 21.16 15.66
N MET A 119 -7.29 21.80 16.64
CA MET A 119 -7.50 23.25 16.70
C MET A 119 -6.51 23.85 17.69
N ASP A 120 -5.88 24.96 17.28
CA ASP A 120 -4.93 25.73 18.09
C ASP A 120 -3.87 24.86 18.76
N GLU A 121 -3.40 23.82 18.06
CA GLU A 121 -2.42 22.81 18.52
C GLU A 121 -2.80 22.04 19.81
N THR A 122 -3.99 22.26 20.36
CA THR A 122 -4.38 21.79 21.69
C THR A 122 -5.63 20.95 21.67
N THR A 123 -6.63 21.37 20.91
CA THR A 123 -8.00 20.86 21.03
C THR A 123 -8.31 19.89 19.90
N VAL A 124 -8.51 18.61 20.25
CA VAL A 124 -8.91 17.60 19.27
C VAL A 124 -10.43 17.55 19.13
N ARG A 125 -10.91 17.47 17.89
CA ARG A 125 -12.32 17.28 17.54
C ARG A 125 -12.46 16.21 16.47
N PHE A 126 -13.66 15.63 16.41
CA PHE A 126 -14.00 14.59 15.46
C PHE A 126 -15.24 15.01 14.68
N SER A 127 -15.26 14.72 13.38
CA SER A 127 -16.40 14.98 12.52
C SER A 127 -16.90 13.74 11.83
N LYS A 128 -18.19 13.75 11.53
CA LYS A 128 -18.81 12.92 10.49
C LYS A 128 -19.01 13.79 9.25
N ARG A 129 -19.57 13.19 8.20
CA ARG A 129 -19.87 13.87 6.92
C ARG A 129 -20.60 15.22 7.08
N SER A 130 -21.50 15.33 8.05
CA SER A 130 -22.38 16.48 8.22
C SER A 130 -21.91 17.50 9.26
N GLY A 131 -20.75 17.32 9.91
CA GLY A 131 -20.27 18.25 10.92
C GLY A 131 -19.43 17.65 12.04
N LEU A 132 -18.89 18.52 12.88
CA LEU A 132 -18.26 18.17 14.15
C LEU A 132 -19.29 17.53 15.09
N MET A 133 -18.87 16.47 15.78
CA MET A 133 -19.75 15.66 16.64
C MET A 133 -19.68 16.08 18.11
N ASP A 134 -20.78 15.86 18.82
CA ASP A 134 -20.78 15.95 20.29
C ASP A 134 -19.84 14.87 20.85
N PRO A 135 -19.02 15.17 21.87
CA PRO A 135 -18.21 14.14 22.50
C PRO A 135 -19.03 12.94 23.02
N ASN A 136 -20.30 13.14 23.36
CA ASN A 136 -21.24 12.11 23.80
C ASN A 136 -22.15 11.56 22.68
N GLU A 137 -21.94 11.97 21.43
CA GLU A 137 -22.61 11.34 20.29
C GLU A 137 -21.99 9.96 20.04
N ASN A 138 -22.78 8.89 20.12
CA ASN A 138 -22.31 7.57 19.71
C ASN A 138 -22.31 7.46 18.18
N PHE A 139 -21.12 7.54 17.57
CA PHE A 139 -20.93 7.36 16.14
C PHE A 139 -20.06 6.12 15.86
N PHE A 140 -20.72 4.98 15.67
CA PHE A 140 -20.08 3.68 15.37
C PHE A 140 -18.97 3.25 16.35
N GLY A 141 -19.00 3.74 17.59
CA GLY A 141 -18.02 3.37 18.62
C GLY A 141 -16.61 3.94 18.41
N TYR A 142 -16.44 5.02 17.65
CA TYR A 142 -15.13 5.62 17.36
C TYR A 142 -14.33 6.00 18.62
N HIS A 143 -14.96 6.19 19.78
CA HIS A 143 -14.27 6.53 21.03
C HIS A 143 -13.24 5.49 21.46
N VAL A 144 -13.33 4.25 20.97
CA VAL A 144 -12.30 3.23 21.19
C VAL A 144 -10.94 3.61 20.57
N LEU A 145 -10.92 4.52 19.58
CA LEU A 145 -9.73 4.96 18.84
C LEU A 145 -9.28 6.38 19.21
N VAL A 146 -9.98 7.09 20.10
CA VAL A 146 -9.72 8.52 20.37
C VAL A 146 -8.32 8.79 20.91
N ASP A 147 -7.79 7.95 21.79
CA ASP A 147 -6.45 8.14 22.34
C ASP A 147 -5.39 7.99 21.24
N GLU A 148 -5.57 7.01 20.35
CA GLU A 148 -4.71 6.79 19.19
C GLU A 148 -4.79 7.99 18.21
N PHE A 149 -5.99 8.42 17.84
CA PHE A 149 -6.19 9.57 16.96
C PHE A 149 -5.60 10.87 17.54
N THR A 150 -5.72 11.06 18.85
CA THR A 150 -5.17 12.24 19.54
C THR A 150 -3.65 12.25 19.47
N ALA A 151 -2.99 11.10 19.65
CA ALA A 151 -1.55 10.99 19.49
C ALA A 151 -1.14 11.24 18.02
N GLN A 152 -1.82 10.59 17.08
CA GLN A 152 -1.52 10.67 15.65
C GLN A 152 -1.64 12.11 15.10
N ILE A 153 -2.71 12.83 15.41
CA ILE A 153 -2.91 14.19 14.87
C ILE A 153 -1.89 15.20 15.43
N ARG A 154 -1.43 15.00 16.68
CA ARG A 154 -0.37 15.82 17.28
C ARG A 154 0.98 15.57 16.60
N ILE A 155 1.33 14.30 16.39
CA ILE A 155 2.54 13.92 15.65
C ILE A 155 2.51 14.52 14.24
N LEU A 156 1.37 14.41 13.53
CA LEU A 156 1.22 15.01 12.21
C LEU A 156 1.39 16.54 12.25
N CYS A 157 0.83 17.22 13.25
CA CYS A 157 1.01 18.66 13.41
C CYS A 157 2.50 19.02 13.55
N ASP A 158 3.23 18.33 14.42
CA ASP A 158 4.67 18.57 14.63
C ASP A 158 5.49 18.30 13.37
N LEU A 159 5.16 17.22 12.64
CA LEU A 159 5.81 16.89 11.37
C LEU A 159 5.54 17.93 10.27
N ILE A 160 4.31 18.48 10.20
CA ILE A 160 3.98 19.58 9.27
C ILE A 160 4.81 20.81 9.62
N LYS A 161 4.85 21.20 10.90
CA LYS A 161 5.63 22.34 11.39
C LYS A 161 7.10 22.22 11.01
N GLN A 162 7.68 21.04 11.23
CA GLN A 162 9.07 20.75 10.91
C GLN A 162 9.33 20.83 9.40
N LYS A 163 8.51 20.16 8.58
CA LYS A 163 8.73 20.04 7.13
C LYS A 163 8.53 21.36 6.39
N PHE A 164 7.51 22.13 6.76
CA PHE A 164 7.14 23.37 6.07
C PHE A 164 7.64 24.63 6.79
N ASN A 165 8.45 24.47 7.84
CA ASN A 165 9.00 25.55 8.66
C ASN A 165 7.92 26.53 9.16
N VAL A 166 6.84 25.97 9.71
CA VAL A 166 5.70 26.72 10.25
C VAL A 166 5.77 26.73 11.78
N HIS A 167 5.76 27.91 12.39
CA HIS A 167 5.89 28.04 13.84
C HIS A 167 4.61 27.72 14.62
N LYS A 168 3.45 28.05 14.05
CA LYS A 168 2.13 27.83 14.65
C LYS A 168 1.12 27.40 13.59
N ILE A 169 0.27 26.44 13.92
CA ILE A 169 -0.84 26.01 13.07
C ILE A 169 -2.16 26.18 13.83
N GLY A 170 -3.05 27.04 13.32
CA GLY A 170 -4.38 27.24 13.88
C GLY A 170 -5.28 26.01 13.70
N ARG A 171 -5.15 25.28 12.58
CA ARG A 171 -6.00 24.12 12.30
C ARG A 171 -5.30 23.05 11.47
N VAL A 172 -5.33 21.79 11.91
CA VAL A 172 -4.95 20.61 11.13
C VAL A 172 -6.20 19.73 10.95
N VAL A 173 -6.43 19.24 9.73
CA VAL A 173 -7.56 18.36 9.41
C VAL A 173 -7.06 17.13 8.67
N LEU A 174 -7.16 15.98 9.33
CA LEU A 174 -6.93 14.67 8.74
C LEU A 174 -8.27 14.04 8.38
N ASN A 175 -8.55 13.94 7.08
CA ASN A 175 -9.74 13.29 6.56
C ASN A 175 -9.43 11.83 6.22
N GLY A 176 -10.37 10.97 6.57
CA GLY A 176 -10.28 9.55 6.28
C GLY A 176 -11.64 8.87 6.31
N GLU A 177 -11.58 7.55 6.23
CA GLU A 177 -12.74 6.67 6.31
C GLU A 177 -12.67 5.90 7.64
N LEU A 178 -13.72 5.97 8.46
CA LEU A 178 -13.91 5.07 9.58
C LEU A 178 -14.57 3.78 9.06
N PHE A 179 -13.93 2.64 9.27
CA PHE A 179 -14.35 1.38 8.64
C PHE A 179 -14.11 0.17 9.55
N GLY A 180 -14.59 -1.01 9.12
CA GLY A 180 -14.42 -2.27 9.84
C GLY A 180 -15.61 -2.64 10.72
N ALA A 181 -15.34 -3.19 11.90
CA ALA A 181 -16.32 -3.78 12.82
C ALA A 181 -17.18 -4.90 12.22
N ARG A 182 -16.72 -5.50 11.11
CA ARG A 182 -17.41 -6.57 10.39
C ARG A 182 -16.44 -7.39 9.55
N TYR A 183 -16.32 -8.66 9.90
CA TYR A 183 -15.64 -9.68 9.09
C TYR A 183 -16.27 -11.05 9.34
N LYS A 184 -16.96 -11.59 8.34
CA LYS A 184 -17.78 -12.80 8.46
C LYS A 184 -17.03 -14.05 8.01
N HIS A 185 -15.96 -14.40 8.74
CA HIS A 185 -15.24 -15.66 8.54
C HIS A 185 -15.42 -16.57 9.77
N PRO A 186 -15.71 -17.88 9.63
CA PRO A 186 -15.96 -18.77 10.77
C PRO A 186 -14.82 -18.82 11.81
N LEU A 187 -13.58 -18.65 11.36
CA LEU A 187 -12.38 -18.65 12.20
C LEU A 187 -11.97 -17.27 12.72
N VAL A 188 -12.71 -16.21 12.39
CA VAL A 188 -12.42 -14.84 12.85
C VAL A 188 -13.53 -14.38 13.79
N PRO A 189 -13.28 -14.37 15.12
CA PRO A 189 -14.25 -13.89 16.08
C PRO A 189 -14.63 -12.43 15.87
N LYS A 190 -15.82 -12.04 16.32
CA LYS A 190 -16.21 -10.62 16.41
C LYS A 190 -15.39 -9.92 17.49
N SER A 191 -15.31 -8.59 17.41
CA SER A 191 -14.64 -7.79 18.44
C SER A 191 -15.24 -8.01 19.83
N THR A 192 -14.36 -8.11 20.82
CA THR A 192 -14.72 -8.16 22.25
C THR A 192 -14.64 -6.79 22.93
N LYS A 193 -14.20 -5.75 22.20
CA LYS A 193 -14.01 -4.42 22.76
C LYS A 193 -15.32 -3.69 23.01
N TRP A 194 -15.30 -2.81 24.00
CA TRP A 194 -16.40 -1.93 24.36
C TRP A 194 -15.95 -0.47 24.23
N CYS A 195 -16.68 0.29 23.43
CA CYS A 195 -16.57 1.74 23.39
C CYS A 195 -17.16 2.32 24.69
N THR A 196 -16.52 3.35 25.25
CA THR A 196 -17.03 4.11 26.40
C THR A 196 -17.03 5.60 26.04
N LEU A 197 -18.20 6.22 26.11
CA LEU A 197 -18.39 7.65 25.88
C LEU A 197 -17.93 8.46 27.12
N PRO A 198 -17.71 9.78 26.96
CA PRO A 198 -17.33 10.65 28.08
C PRO A 198 -18.32 10.62 29.24
N ASN A 199 -19.63 10.51 28.95
CA ASN A 199 -20.69 10.37 29.94
C ASN A 199 -20.81 8.96 30.57
N GLY A 200 -19.86 8.05 30.30
CA GLY A 200 -19.82 6.69 30.86
C GLY A 200 -20.71 5.67 30.16
N LYS A 201 -21.51 6.04 29.14
CA LYS A 201 -22.28 5.07 28.36
C LYS A 201 -21.36 4.15 27.57
N LYS A 202 -21.66 2.84 27.59
CA LYS A 202 -20.84 1.81 26.93
C LYS A 202 -21.58 1.11 25.81
N PHE A 203 -20.89 0.82 24.70
CA PHE A 203 -21.43 0.11 23.54
C PHE A 203 -20.46 -0.96 23.06
N PRO A 204 -20.92 -2.19 22.77
CA PRO A 204 -20.04 -3.25 22.27
C PRO A 204 -19.71 -3.05 20.79
N LEU A 205 -18.45 -3.19 20.39
CA LEU A 205 -18.06 -3.10 18.98
C LEU A 205 -18.64 -4.26 18.14
N SER A 206 -18.91 -5.42 18.74
CA SER A 206 -19.55 -6.55 18.05
C SER A 206 -20.96 -6.25 17.52
N GLY A 207 -21.60 -5.20 18.02
CA GLY A 207 -22.90 -4.70 17.56
C GLY A 207 -22.80 -3.57 16.53
N VAL A 208 -21.61 -3.03 16.27
CA VAL A 208 -21.40 -1.94 15.31
C VAL A 208 -21.58 -2.48 13.90
N ARG A 209 -22.31 -1.71 13.07
CA ARG A 209 -22.46 -1.99 11.64
C ARG A 209 -22.41 -0.68 10.87
N ILE A 210 -21.24 -0.37 10.31
CA ILE A 210 -21.04 0.85 9.51
C ILE A 210 -21.72 0.71 8.15
N GLN A 211 -21.55 -0.45 7.51
CA GLN A 211 -22.11 -0.76 6.19
C GLN A 211 -22.85 -2.11 6.17
N ASN A 212 -23.85 -2.21 5.31
CA ASN A 212 -24.75 -3.36 5.23
C ASN A 212 -24.33 -4.39 4.18
N GLU A 213 -23.58 -3.97 3.16
CA GLU A 213 -23.20 -4.78 2.01
C GLU A 213 -22.42 -6.05 2.40
N PRO A 214 -22.51 -7.13 1.59
CA PRO A 214 -21.75 -8.36 1.81
C PRO A 214 -20.24 -8.19 1.57
N PHE A 215 -19.83 -7.24 0.72
CA PHE A 215 -18.45 -6.85 0.46
C PHE A 215 -18.38 -5.35 0.14
N PRO A 216 -17.21 -4.71 0.29
CA PRO A 216 -16.02 -5.24 0.98
C PRO A 216 -16.25 -5.42 2.49
N GLN A 217 -15.57 -6.39 3.07
CA GLN A 217 -15.42 -6.58 4.52
C GLN A 217 -13.93 -6.53 4.88
N TYR A 218 -13.62 -5.84 5.98
CA TYR A 218 -12.25 -5.43 6.26
C TYR A 218 -11.65 -6.11 7.48
N SER A 219 -12.33 -6.01 8.63
CA SER A 219 -11.82 -6.51 9.91
C SER A 219 -12.94 -6.59 10.95
N PRO A 220 -12.88 -7.52 11.93
CA PRO A 220 -13.81 -7.51 13.06
C PRO A 220 -13.64 -6.29 13.98
N GLU A 221 -12.50 -5.61 13.91
CA GLU A 221 -12.17 -4.42 14.71
C GLU A 221 -12.44 -3.12 13.92
N LEU A 222 -12.59 -2.01 14.65
CA LEU A 222 -12.77 -0.68 14.07
C LEU A 222 -11.42 -0.06 13.70
N HIS A 223 -11.34 0.60 12.55
CA HIS A 223 -10.12 1.22 12.02
C HIS A 223 -10.42 2.55 11.33
N PHE A 224 -9.36 3.34 11.10
CA PHE A 224 -9.41 4.58 10.34
C PHE A 224 -8.40 4.53 9.20
N PHE A 225 -8.82 4.96 8.01
CA PHE A 225 -7.99 5.02 6.81
C PHE A 225 -7.89 6.46 6.31
N ALA A 226 -6.77 7.11 6.58
CA ALA A 226 -6.52 8.48 6.13
C ALA A 226 -6.40 8.56 4.60
N PHE A 227 -6.96 9.60 3.98
CA PHE A 227 -6.83 9.83 2.54
C PHE A 227 -6.56 11.29 2.14
N ASP A 228 -6.70 12.25 3.05
CA ASP A 228 -6.37 13.66 2.82
C ASP A 228 -5.92 14.33 4.11
N LEU A 229 -4.91 15.20 4.02
CA LEU A 229 -4.41 16.02 5.11
C LEU A 229 -4.30 17.46 4.62
N LYS A 230 -4.84 18.39 5.42
CA LYS A 230 -4.71 19.82 5.17
C LYS A 230 -4.48 20.58 6.47
N TYR A 231 -3.85 21.74 6.36
CA TYR A 231 -3.62 22.61 7.51
C TYR A 231 -3.87 24.07 7.14
N SER A 232 -4.18 24.89 8.14
CA SER A 232 -4.33 26.33 8.03
C SER A 232 -3.50 26.97 9.13
N VAL A 233 -2.68 27.96 8.76
CA VAL A 233 -1.78 28.66 9.69
C VAL A 233 -2.60 29.57 10.59
N SER A 234 -3.51 30.35 10.01
CA SER A 234 -4.39 31.25 10.78
C SER A 234 -5.51 30.51 11.52
N GLY A 235 -5.89 29.33 11.02
CA GLY A 235 -7.08 28.59 11.45
C GLY A 235 -8.29 28.83 10.54
N GLU A 236 -8.23 29.74 9.57
CA GLU A 236 -9.35 30.08 8.68
C GLU A 236 -9.56 29.07 7.54
N GLU A 237 -10.74 29.08 6.92
CA GLU A 237 -11.03 28.19 5.79
C GLU A 237 -10.27 28.61 4.52
N SER A 238 -10.07 29.92 4.34
CA SER A 238 -9.53 30.51 3.11
C SER A 238 -8.04 30.26 2.90
N ASP A 239 -7.28 29.95 3.95
CA ASP A 239 -5.83 29.71 3.89
C ASP A 239 -5.48 28.22 4.07
N PHE A 240 -6.45 27.32 3.92
CA PHE A 240 -6.17 25.89 3.94
C PHE A 240 -5.18 25.49 2.83
N VAL A 241 -4.06 24.93 3.25
CA VAL A 241 -3.09 24.26 2.39
C VAL A 241 -3.38 22.77 2.42
N MET A 242 -3.78 22.23 1.26
CA MET A 242 -3.96 20.80 1.08
C MET A 242 -2.63 20.15 0.70
N LEU A 243 -2.25 19.09 1.39
CA LEU A 243 -1.02 18.38 1.06
C LEU A 243 -1.18 17.59 -0.24
N GLY A 244 -0.16 17.67 -1.08
CA GLY A 244 0.01 16.75 -2.20
C GLY A 244 0.19 15.31 -1.72
N TYR A 245 -0.01 14.37 -2.62
CA TYR A 245 0.05 12.94 -2.32
C TYR A 245 1.39 12.50 -1.70
N ASP A 246 2.52 12.99 -2.22
CA ASP A 246 3.84 12.59 -1.73
C ASP A 246 4.11 13.09 -0.31
N ASP A 247 3.78 14.35 -0.02
CA ASP A 247 3.88 14.89 1.34
C ASP A 247 2.91 14.18 2.29
N PHE A 248 1.68 13.90 1.83
CA PHE A 248 0.71 13.13 2.61
C PHE A 248 1.27 11.75 2.99
N VAL A 249 1.82 11.00 2.03
CA VAL A 249 2.41 9.67 2.28
C VAL A 249 3.61 9.78 3.20
N GLU A 250 4.51 10.73 2.97
CA GLU A 250 5.70 10.92 3.79
C GLU A 250 5.31 11.14 5.26
N LEU A 251 4.41 12.09 5.54
CA LEU A 251 4.01 12.42 6.90
C LEU A 251 3.20 11.29 7.55
N CYS A 252 2.29 10.65 6.82
CA CYS A 252 1.52 9.54 7.37
C CYS A 252 2.40 8.32 7.66
N SER A 253 3.42 8.04 6.83
CA SER A 253 4.34 6.91 7.05
C SER A 253 5.19 7.05 8.31
N LYS A 254 5.47 8.30 8.75
CA LYS A 254 6.18 8.63 9.98
C LYS A 254 5.27 8.64 11.21
N THR A 255 3.96 8.46 11.03
CA THR A 255 2.98 8.49 12.11
C THR A 255 2.65 7.05 12.55
N PRO A 256 2.99 6.64 13.79
CA PRO A 256 2.81 5.26 14.23
C PRO A 256 1.35 4.80 14.15
N ASN A 257 1.16 3.57 13.67
CA ASN A 257 -0.12 2.88 13.55
C ASN A 257 -1.19 3.57 12.68
N LEU A 258 -0.84 4.66 11.97
CA LEU A 258 -1.79 5.31 11.08
C LEU A 258 -1.91 4.51 9.78
N MET A 259 -3.11 3.98 9.51
CA MET A 259 -3.42 3.41 8.20
C MET A 259 -3.80 4.55 7.24
N PHE A 260 -3.23 4.56 6.04
CA PHE A 260 -3.42 5.65 5.08
C PHE A 260 -3.43 5.14 3.63
N ALA A 261 -3.98 5.97 2.74
CA ALA A 261 -4.09 5.73 1.33
C ALA A 261 -2.72 5.62 0.65
N LYS A 262 -2.40 4.42 0.19
CA LYS A 262 -1.23 4.13 -0.66
C LYS A 262 -1.68 3.95 -2.10
N ALA A 263 -0.90 4.49 -3.03
CA ALA A 263 -1.12 4.33 -4.46
C ALA A 263 -1.03 2.85 -4.83
N LEU A 264 -2.10 2.33 -5.43
CA LEU A 264 -2.15 1.04 -6.12
C LEU A 264 -1.48 1.14 -7.50
N VAL A 265 -1.60 2.32 -8.12
CA VAL A 265 -0.97 2.71 -9.38
C VAL A 265 -0.58 4.18 -9.30
N ARG A 266 0.56 4.52 -9.90
CA ARG A 266 1.01 5.89 -10.15
C ARG A 266 1.42 6.04 -11.61
N GLY A 267 0.99 7.13 -12.25
CA GLY A 267 1.27 7.42 -13.65
C GLY A 267 0.37 8.51 -14.20
N THR A 268 0.16 8.55 -15.51
CA THR A 268 -0.81 9.46 -16.13
C THR A 268 -2.25 9.15 -15.73
N LEU A 269 -3.17 10.08 -16.01
CA LEU A 269 -4.60 9.86 -15.76
C LEU A 269 -5.11 8.60 -16.49
N ASN A 270 -4.72 8.40 -17.76
CA ASN A 270 -5.14 7.22 -18.52
C ASN A 270 -4.61 5.92 -17.92
N GLN A 271 -3.38 5.90 -17.41
CA GLN A 271 -2.85 4.72 -16.72
C GLN A 271 -3.62 4.40 -15.43
N CYS A 272 -4.00 5.43 -14.67
CA CYS A 272 -4.83 5.24 -13.47
C CYS A 272 -6.26 4.78 -13.82
N LEU A 273 -6.87 5.36 -14.87
CA LEU A 273 -8.20 4.97 -15.36
C LEU A 273 -8.25 3.54 -15.91
N ALA A 274 -7.10 2.99 -16.34
CA ALA A 274 -7.01 1.62 -16.83
C ALA A 274 -7.09 0.55 -15.71
N PHE A 275 -7.05 0.97 -14.44
CA PHE A 275 -7.06 0.07 -13.28
C PHE A 275 -8.25 -0.89 -13.28
N ASP A 276 -7.97 -2.18 -13.00
CA ASP A 276 -8.97 -3.24 -13.03
C ASP A 276 -9.84 -3.30 -11.77
N VAL A 277 -10.76 -2.34 -11.63
CA VAL A 277 -11.69 -2.31 -10.50
C VAL A 277 -12.62 -3.53 -10.45
N GLU A 278 -12.92 -4.17 -11.58
CA GLU A 278 -13.86 -5.30 -11.65
C GLU A 278 -13.34 -6.54 -10.93
N ASN A 279 -12.02 -6.75 -10.94
CA ASN A 279 -11.36 -7.89 -10.30
C ASN A 279 -10.54 -7.48 -9.07
N PHE A 280 -10.67 -6.23 -8.61
CA PHE A 280 -9.88 -5.73 -7.49
C PHE A 280 -10.43 -6.23 -6.15
N VAL A 281 -9.79 -7.26 -5.60
CA VAL A 281 -10.02 -7.76 -4.23
C VAL A 281 -9.35 -6.81 -3.24
N THR A 282 -10.06 -6.40 -2.18
CA THR A 282 -9.49 -5.49 -1.18
C THR A 282 -8.26 -6.13 -0.50
N PRO A 283 -7.09 -5.46 -0.47
CA PRO A 283 -5.90 -5.94 0.25
C PRO A 283 -5.98 -5.70 1.76
N ILE A 284 -6.89 -4.84 2.23
CA ILE A 284 -6.95 -4.38 3.63
C ILE A 284 -7.08 -5.52 4.64
N PRO A 285 -7.88 -6.59 4.44
CA PRO A 285 -7.91 -7.70 5.38
C PRO A 285 -6.54 -8.32 5.62
N ALA A 286 -5.73 -8.51 4.56
CA ALA A 286 -4.39 -9.05 4.69
C ALA A 286 -3.48 -8.08 5.47
N LEU A 287 -3.54 -6.78 5.15
CA LEU A 287 -2.82 -5.72 5.87
C LEU A 287 -3.16 -5.68 7.37
N LEU A 288 -4.36 -6.10 7.74
CA LEU A 288 -4.85 -6.18 9.12
C LEU A 288 -4.67 -7.59 9.75
N GLY A 289 -3.82 -8.44 9.17
CA GLY A 289 -3.47 -9.75 9.72
C GLY A 289 -4.47 -10.87 9.42
N LEU A 290 -5.42 -10.66 8.50
CA LEU A 290 -6.48 -11.61 8.14
C LEU A 290 -6.23 -12.34 6.81
N GLY A 291 -5.00 -12.30 6.28
CA GLY A 291 -4.66 -12.91 4.98
C GLY A 291 -4.91 -14.42 4.89
N ASN A 292 -4.87 -15.12 6.03
CA ASN A 292 -5.16 -16.56 6.12
C ASN A 292 -6.66 -16.90 6.24
N TYR A 293 -7.53 -15.89 6.29
CA TYR A 293 -8.97 -16.06 6.48
C TYR A 293 -9.77 -15.42 5.35
N PRO A 294 -9.45 -15.69 4.07
CA PRO A 294 -10.02 -14.99 2.94
C PRO A 294 -11.54 -15.15 2.89
N LEU A 295 -12.21 -14.08 2.47
CA LEU A 295 -13.64 -14.11 2.12
C LEU A 295 -13.75 -14.22 0.60
N GLU A 296 -14.56 -15.16 0.13
CA GLU A 296 -14.86 -15.30 -1.30
C GLU A 296 -15.57 -14.05 -1.83
N GLY A 297 -15.14 -13.58 -3.00
CA GLY A 297 -15.76 -12.42 -3.65
C GLY A 297 -15.62 -11.10 -2.89
N ASN A 298 -14.63 -10.95 -2.00
CA ASN A 298 -14.42 -9.73 -1.21
C ASN A 298 -13.79 -8.61 -2.06
N LEU A 299 -14.49 -8.19 -3.11
CA LEU A 299 -14.10 -7.09 -3.98
C LEU A 299 -14.10 -5.78 -3.21
N ALA A 300 -13.12 -4.92 -3.48
CA ALA A 300 -13.15 -3.54 -3.02
C ALA A 300 -14.32 -2.79 -3.67
N GLU A 301 -14.78 -1.70 -3.04
CA GLU A 301 -15.76 -0.81 -3.66
C GLU A 301 -15.22 -0.25 -4.99
N GLY A 302 -13.93 0.07 -5.04
CA GLY A 302 -13.23 0.53 -6.22
C GLY A 302 -12.01 1.37 -5.86
N VAL A 303 -11.76 2.42 -6.64
CA VAL A 303 -10.61 3.31 -6.45
C VAL A 303 -11.00 4.79 -6.51
N ILE A 304 -10.26 5.61 -5.79
CA ILE A 304 -10.20 7.06 -6.01
C ILE A 304 -8.97 7.36 -6.84
N ILE A 305 -9.12 8.14 -7.90
CA ILE A 305 -8.02 8.60 -8.74
C ILE A 305 -7.88 10.10 -8.54
N ARG A 306 -6.67 10.57 -8.23
CA ARG A 306 -6.40 12.00 -7.98
C ARG A 306 -5.06 12.44 -8.54
N HIS A 307 -4.97 13.71 -8.90
CA HIS A 307 -3.69 14.33 -9.25
C HIS A 307 -2.79 14.39 -8.01
N VAL A 308 -1.50 14.09 -8.17
CA VAL A 308 -0.57 14.03 -7.01
C VAL A 308 -0.36 15.40 -6.36
N LYS A 309 -0.55 16.49 -7.11
CA LYS A 309 -0.51 17.88 -6.62
C LYS A 309 -1.89 18.53 -6.46
N ARG A 310 -2.96 17.75 -6.31
CA ARG A 310 -4.30 18.31 -6.05
C ARG A 310 -4.24 19.28 -4.85
N GLY A 311 -4.85 20.46 -4.98
CA GLY A 311 -4.80 21.54 -4.00
C GLY A 311 -3.67 22.54 -4.21
N ALA A 312 -2.68 22.24 -5.07
CA ALA A 312 -1.64 23.21 -5.42
C ALA A 312 -2.19 24.30 -6.36
N PRO A 313 -1.81 25.59 -6.19
CA PRO A 313 -2.35 26.68 -6.99
C PRO A 313 -2.21 26.49 -8.50
N GLU A 314 -1.12 25.87 -8.97
CA GLU A 314 -0.88 25.58 -10.38
C GLU A 314 -1.82 24.52 -10.97
N VAL A 315 -2.39 23.65 -10.14
CA VAL A 315 -3.39 22.66 -10.53
C VAL A 315 -4.80 23.26 -10.44
N GLU A 316 -5.10 23.95 -9.33
CA GLU A 316 -6.44 24.48 -9.06
C GLU A 316 -6.82 25.64 -10.01
N ARG A 317 -5.84 26.42 -10.50
CA ARG A 317 -6.08 27.51 -11.48
C ARG A 317 -6.75 27.08 -12.78
N VAL A 318 -6.72 25.79 -13.12
CA VAL A 318 -7.39 25.25 -14.31
C VAL A 318 -8.92 25.24 -14.13
N GLY A 319 -9.41 25.27 -12.89
CA GLY A 319 -10.85 25.30 -12.60
C GLY A 319 -11.57 23.98 -12.88
N VAL A 320 -10.85 22.85 -12.85
CA VAL A 320 -11.41 21.51 -13.03
C VAL A 320 -11.08 20.62 -11.83
N ALA A 321 -12.06 19.86 -11.34
CA ALA A 321 -11.84 18.93 -10.23
C ALA A 321 -10.86 17.82 -10.65
N THR A 322 -9.76 17.67 -9.91
CA THR A 322 -8.69 16.71 -10.17
C THR A 322 -8.76 15.46 -9.28
N ILE A 323 -9.99 15.06 -8.92
CA ILE A 323 -10.29 13.85 -8.14
C ILE A 323 -11.55 13.20 -8.69
N ILE A 324 -11.49 11.89 -8.94
CA ILE A 324 -12.55 11.10 -9.57
C ILE A 324 -12.64 9.73 -8.88
N LYS A 325 -13.80 9.08 -8.93
CA LYS A 325 -13.97 7.71 -8.40
C LYS A 325 -14.28 6.73 -9.52
N LEU A 326 -13.79 5.50 -9.38
CA LEU A 326 -14.27 4.34 -10.12
C LEU A 326 -14.76 3.30 -9.11
N ARG A 327 -15.85 2.60 -9.45
CA ARG A 327 -16.44 1.55 -8.62
C ARG A 327 -16.58 0.28 -9.44
N CYS A 328 -16.41 -0.88 -8.81
CA CYS A 328 -16.67 -2.15 -9.49
C CYS A 328 -18.17 -2.32 -9.73
N SER A 329 -18.54 -2.92 -10.85
CA SER A 329 -19.95 -3.11 -11.24
C SER A 329 -20.71 -3.92 -10.18
N SER A 330 -20.10 -4.99 -9.67
CA SER A 330 -20.65 -5.84 -8.60
C SER A 330 -21.06 -5.03 -7.35
N PHE A 331 -20.29 -4.01 -6.97
CA PHE A 331 -20.65 -3.15 -5.83
C PHE A 331 -21.76 -2.16 -6.19
N MET A 332 -21.73 -1.57 -7.39
CA MET A 332 -22.78 -0.66 -7.84
C MET A 332 -24.16 -1.33 -7.90
N GLU A 333 -24.21 -2.61 -8.28
CA GLU A 333 -25.44 -3.41 -8.30
C GLU A 333 -26.07 -3.54 -6.91
N LEU A 334 -25.26 -3.66 -5.85
CA LEU A 334 -25.74 -3.71 -4.47
C LEU A 334 -26.38 -2.38 -4.03
N LYS A 335 -25.87 -1.24 -4.53
CA LYS A 335 -26.38 0.10 -4.19
C LYS A 335 -27.57 0.54 -5.04
N HIS A 336 -27.67 0.06 -6.28
CA HIS A 336 -28.72 0.43 -7.23
C HIS A 336 -29.29 -0.82 -7.93
N PRO A 337 -30.11 -1.63 -7.24
CA PRO A 337 -30.75 -2.79 -7.85
C PRO A 337 -31.55 -2.38 -9.09
N GLY A 338 -31.38 -3.11 -10.20
CA GLY A 338 -32.13 -2.88 -11.46
C GLY A 338 -31.52 -1.88 -12.45
N LYS A 339 -30.43 -1.16 -12.11
CA LYS A 339 -29.72 -0.25 -13.04
C LYS A 339 -28.50 -0.91 -13.74
N GLN A 340 -28.53 -2.24 -13.86
CA GLN A 340 -27.38 -3.08 -14.26
C GLN A 340 -26.82 -2.74 -15.66
N GLN A 341 -27.68 -2.61 -16.66
CA GLN A 341 -27.25 -2.35 -18.04
C GLN A 341 -26.71 -0.92 -18.20
N GLU A 342 -27.39 0.06 -17.60
CA GLU A 342 -27.04 1.48 -17.69
C GLU A 342 -25.70 1.76 -16.98
N LEU A 343 -25.43 1.15 -15.82
CA LEU A 343 -24.18 1.38 -15.10
C LEU A 343 -22.98 0.65 -15.71
N LYS A 344 -23.18 -0.53 -16.32
CA LYS A 344 -22.12 -1.27 -17.04
C LYS A 344 -21.80 -0.63 -18.40
N ALA A 345 -22.83 -0.31 -19.20
CA ALA A 345 -22.65 0.14 -20.58
C ALA A 345 -22.16 1.59 -20.70
N THR A 346 -22.47 2.46 -19.73
CA THR A 346 -22.43 3.91 -20.02
C THR A 346 -21.13 4.60 -19.60
N PHE A 347 -20.19 3.91 -18.92
CA PHE A 347 -19.00 4.63 -18.46
C PHE A 347 -17.72 3.80 -18.28
N LEU A 348 -17.79 2.68 -17.54
CA LEU A 348 -16.58 1.89 -17.23
C LEU A 348 -15.98 1.25 -18.48
N ASP A 349 -16.80 0.61 -19.33
CA ASP A 349 -16.30 -0.03 -20.54
C ASP A 349 -15.73 0.99 -21.52
N THR A 350 -16.42 2.11 -21.76
CA THR A 350 -15.95 3.13 -22.71
C THR A 350 -14.69 3.84 -22.22
N VAL A 351 -14.67 4.33 -20.98
CA VAL A 351 -13.54 5.10 -20.47
C VAL A 351 -12.34 4.21 -20.17
N ARG A 352 -12.56 3.02 -19.59
CA ARG A 352 -11.47 2.08 -19.34
C ARG A 352 -10.94 1.48 -20.63
N ALA A 353 -11.79 1.01 -21.57
CA ALA A 353 -11.28 0.48 -22.83
C ALA A 353 -10.52 1.54 -23.64
N ALA A 354 -11.01 2.79 -23.65
CA ALA A 354 -10.30 3.88 -24.28
C ALA A 354 -9.00 4.23 -23.54
N ALA A 355 -8.99 4.20 -22.21
CA ALA A 355 -7.79 4.42 -21.40
C ALA A 355 -6.74 3.32 -21.61
N VAL A 356 -7.14 2.04 -21.60
CA VAL A 356 -6.28 0.88 -21.90
C VAL A 356 -5.68 0.99 -23.30
N LYS A 357 -6.48 1.37 -24.30
CA LYS A 357 -5.99 1.61 -25.67
C LYS A 357 -4.95 2.74 -25.72
N ARG A 358 -5.17 3.83 -24.98
CA ARG A 358 -4.27 5.00 -24.94
C ARG A 358 -3.00 4.78 -24.11
N SER A 359 -3.03 3.91 -23.11
CA SER A 359 -1.90 3.65 -22.22
C SER A 359 -0.95 2.55 -22.72
N GLY A 360 -1.20 1.99 -23.92
CA GLY A 360 -0.32 0.97 -24.52
C GLY A 360 -0.20 -0.32 -23.72
N GLY A 361 -1.07 -0.55 -22.73
CA GLY A 361 -1.02 -1.68 -21.80
C GLY A 361 0.06 -1.58 -20.72
N GLU A 362 0.77 -0.45 -20.60
CA GLU A 362 1.82 -0.27 -19.60
C GLU A 362 1.23 0.36 -18.32
N MET A 363 0.99 -0.49 -17.32
CA MET A 363 0.43 -0.11 -16.03
C MET A 363 1.38 -0.55 -14.91
N THR A 364 1.97 0.42 -14.22
CA THR A 364 2.82 0.17 -13.06
C THR A 364 1.94 0.02 -11.83
N ALA A 365 1.55 -1.21 -11.49
CA ALA A 365 1.02 -1.53 -10.18
C ALA A 365 2.13 -1.36 -9.13
N ILE A 366 1.77 -0.89 -7.93
CA ILE A 366 2.67 -0.74 -6.78
C ILE A 366 2.36 -1.87 -5.80
N PRO A 367 3.11 -2.99 -5.81
CA PRO A 367 2.76 -4.17 -5.02
C PRO A 367 2.79 -3.90 -3.52
N ASP A 368 3.67 -3.01 -3.05
CA ASP A 368 3.83 -2.68 -1.63
C ASP A 368 2.59 -2.05 -0.99
N ALA A 369 1.71 -1.44 -1.80
CA ALA A 369 0.44 -0.92 -1.32
C ALA A 369 -0.58 -2.02 -1.00
N MET A 370 -0.37 -3.24 -1.50
CA MET A 370 -1.29 -4.37 -1.37
C MET A 370 -0.80 -5.43 -0.37
N LEU A 371 0.38 -5.24 0.24
CA LEU A 371 1.07 -6.27 1.01
C LEU A 371 1.34 -5.86 2.46
N PRO A 372 1.16 -6.77 3.44
CA PRO A 372 1.69 -6.64 4.79
C PRO A 372 3.20 -6.33 4.78
N ALA A 373 3.73 -5.68 5.81
CA ALA A 373 5.12 -5.21 5.83
C ALA A 373 6.15 -6.32 5.58
N ILE A 374 5.97 -7.51 6.18
CA ILE A 374 6.86 -8.67 5.97
C ILE A 374 6.78 -9.16 4.52
N GLU A 375 5.57 -9.21 3.96
CA GLU A 375 5.32 -9.63 2.58
C GLU A 375 5.88 -8.61 1.57
N SER A 376 5.73 -7.32 1.84
CA SER A 376 6.33 -6.24 1.04
C SER A 376 7.86 -6.29 1.08
N ALA A 377 8.47 -6.47 2.26
CA ALA A 377 9.92 -6.64 2.39
C ALA A 377 10.43 -7.85 1.61
N ALA A 378 9.74 -8.99 1.71
CA ALA A 378 10.06 -10.19 0.93
C ALA A 378 9.94 -9.96 -0.58
N ASN A 379 8.89 -9.24 -1.02
CA ASN A 379 8.71 -8.88 -2.42
C ASN A 379 9.83 -7.96 -2.91
N ALA A 380 10.19 -6.91 -2.16
CA ALA A 380 11.29 -6.01 -2.50
C ALA A 380 12.64 -6.75 -2.60
N LEU A 381 12.94 -7.65 -1.66
CA LEU A 381 14.14 -8.50 -1.72
C LEU A 381 14.16 -9.38 -2.99
N LEU A 382 13.03 -9.99 -3.36
CA LEU A 382 12.93 -10.77 -4.60
C LEU A 382 13.11 -9.89 -5.85
N LEU A 383 12.52 -8.71 -5.88
CA LEU A 383 12.65 -7.80 -7.03
C LEU A 383 14.07 -7.25 -7.18
N ASN A 384 14.77 -6.97 -6.07
CA ASN A 384 16.19 -6.58 -6.10
C ASN A 384 17.11 -7.65 -6.68
N ASN A 385 16.69 -8.92 -6.67
CA ASN A 385 17.43 -9.99 -7.35
C ASN A 385 17.34 -9.91 -8.89
N VAL A 386 16.41 -9.12 -9.44
CA VAL A 386 16.35 -8.84 -10.88
C VAL A 386 17.33 -7.72 -11.21
N SER A 387 18.55 -8.10 -11.59
CA SER A 387 19.64 -7.16 -11.85
C SER A 387 20.38 -7.46 -13.15
N ASP A 388 21.14 -6.49 -13.63
CA ASP A 388 21.99 -6.61 -14.81
C ASP A 388 23.02 -7.73 -14.70
N GLY A 389 23.63 -7.89 -13.53
CA GLY A 389 24.56 -8.99 -13.27
C GLY A 389 23.88 -10.35 -13.46
N ARG A 390 22.63 -10.48 -13.01
CA ARG A 390 21.88 -11.74 -13.16
C ARG A 390 21.42 -11.96 -14.60
N LEU A 391 21.01 -10.92 -15.31
CA LEU A 391 20.69 -10.98 -16.74
C LEU A 391 21.92 -11.45 -17.53
N ASN A 392 23.11 -10.90 -17.26
CA ASN A 392 24.36 -11.32 -17.89
C ASN A 392 24.71 -12.79 -17.58
N ASN A 393 24.50 -13.24 -16.34
CA ASN A 393 24.70 -14.64 -15.95
C ASN A 393 23.73 -15.60 -16.65
N VAL A 394 22.50 -15.16 -16.94
CA VAL A 394 21.55 -15.95 -17.71
C VAL A 394 22.00 -16.00 -19.17
N LEU A 395 22.35 -14.85 -19.75
CA LEU A 395 22.85 -14.74 -21.12
C LEU A 395 24.10 -15.59 -21.36
N SER A 396 25.04 -15.64 -20.42
CA SER A 396 26.25 -16.46 -20.54
C SER A 396 25.96 -17.96 -20.50
N LYS A 397 24.92 -18.39 -19.79
CA LYS A 397 24.50 -19.81 -19.73
C LYS A 397 23.77 -20.27 -21.00
N ILE A 398 23.01 -19.39 -21.65
CA ILE A 398 22.24 -19.74 -22.85
C ILE A 398 23.01 -19.50 -24.15
N GLY A 399 24.02 -18.62 -24.14
CA GLY A 399 24.66 -18.14 -25.35
C GLY A 399 23.80 -17.13 -26.13
N ARG A 400 24.43 -16.33 -26.99
CA ARG A 400 23.72 -15.32 -27.80
C ARG A 400 23.10 -15.90 -29.07
N GLU A 401 23.69 -16.93 -29.65
CA GLU A 401 23.23 -17.54 -30.90
C GLU A 401 21.76 -17.97 -30.88
N PRO A 402 21.23 -18.61 -29.82
CA PRO A 402 19.82 -18.99 -29.75
C PRO A 402 18.87 -17.78 -29.74
N LEU A 403 19.32 -16.60 -29.31
CA LEU A 403 18.51 -15.38 -29.35
C LEU A 403 18.52 -14.74 -30.75
N LEU A 404 19.64 -14.83 -31.46
CA LEU A 404 19.83 -14.24 -32.79
C LEU A 404 19.14 -15.08 -33.87
N ASN A 405 19.20 -16.41 -33.78
CA ASN A 405 18.56 -17.32 -34.73
C ASN A 405 17.05 -17.51 -34.48
N GLY A 406 16.51 -16.90 -33.40
CA GLY A 406 15.10 -16.97 -33.04
C GLY A 406 14.66 -18.24 -32.30
N GLU A 407 15.58 -19.16 -31.96
CA GLU A 407 15.30 -20.37 -31.18
C GLU A 407 14.80 -20.04 -29.75
N LYS A 408 15.31 -18.95 -29.18
CA LYS A 408 14.88 -18.39 -27.91
C LYS A 408 14.28 -17.01 -28.14
N THR A 409 13.06 -16.85 -27.66
CA THR A 409 12.36 -15.58 -27.74
C THR A 409 12.73 -14.69 -26.57
N LYS A 410 12.39 -13.40 -26.71
CA LYS A 410 12.41 -12.43 -25.62
C LYS A 410 11.66 -12.93 -24.37
N GLN A 411 10.53 -13.62 -24.56
CA GLN A 411 9.73 -14.19 -23.46
C GLN A 411 10.47 -15.33 -22.75
N ASP A 412 11.22 -16.14 -23.49
CA ASP A 412 12.04 -17.20 -22.90
C ASP A 412 13.15 -16.63 -22.02
N LEU A 413 13.82 -15.56 -22.48
CA LEU A 413 14.84 -14.86 -21.70
C LEU A 413 14.23 -14.26 -20.42
N THR A 414 13.08 -13.59 -20.52
CA THR A 414 12.34 -13.10 -19.35
C THR A 414 12.03 -14.21 -18.35
N LEU A 415 11.54 -15.36 -18.82
CA LEU A 415 11.22 -16.50 -17.96
C LEU A 415 12.48 -17.08 -17.28
N LEU A 416 13.59 -17.16 -18.00
CA LEU A 416 14.87 -17.65 -17.46
C LEU A 416 15.43 -16.72 -16.38
N LEU A 417 15.39 -15.40 -16.62
CA LEU A 417 15.79 -14.40 -15.63
C LEU A 417 14.92 -14.48 -14.36
N ALA A 418 13.59 -14.54 -14.52
CA ALA A 418 12.67 -14.65 -13.40
C ALA A 418 12.92 -15.93 -12.59
N LYS A 419 13.19 -17.05 -13.25
CA LYS A 419 13.54 -18.33 -12.59
C LYS A 419 14.86 -18.26 -11.84
N ASP A 420 15.89 -17.65 -12.42
CA ASP A 420 17.21 -17.52 -11.76
C ASP A 420 17.10 -16.63 -10.51
N ALA A 421 16.41 -15.49 -10.62
CA ALA A 421 16.16 -14.58 -9.49
C ALA A 421 15.35 -15.25 -8.37
N LEU A 422 14.28 -15.98 -8.72
CA LEU A 422 13.45 -16.70 -7.76
C LEU A 422 14.21 -17.84 -7.10
N LYS A 423 15.01 -18.60 -7.86
CA LYS A 423 15.82 -19.70 -7.30
C LYS A 423 16.80 -19.19 -6.25
N ASP A 424 17.41 -18.04 -6.49
CA ASP A 424 18.37 -17.45 -5.57
C ASP A 424 17.70 -16.89 -4.32
N PHE A 425 16.58 -16.18 -4.50
CA PHE A 425 15.74 -15.70 -3.40
C PHE A 425 15.34 -16.84 -2.45
N LEU A 426 14.96 -18.00 -2.98
CA LEU A 426 14.53 -19.15 -2.18
C LEU A 426 15.66 -19.80 -1.35
N LYS A 427 16.94 -19.46 -1.58
CA LYS A 427 18.06 -19.99 -0.77
C LYS A 427 18.18 -19.28 0.58
N GLU A 428 17.83 -17.99 0.63
CA GLU A 428 18.14 -17.11 1.76
C GLU A 428 16.89 -16.61 2.49
N ILE A 429 15.70 -16.95 2.00
CA ILE A 429 14.45 -16.43 2.54
C ILE A 429 14.01 -17.14 3.83
N ASP A 430 13.45 -16.37 4.77
CA ASP A 430 12.88 -16.89 6.00
C ASP A 430 11.69 -17.84 5.73
N THR A 431 11.62 -18.93 6.48
CA THR A 431 10.49 -19.86 6.52
C THR A 431 9.13 -19.19 6.74
N ALA A 432 9.07 -18.07 7.46
CA ALA A 432 7.87 -17.27 7.64
C ALA A 432 7.28 -16.80 6.31
N VAL A 433 8.12 -16.41 5.35
CA VAL A 433 7.70 -16.01 3.99
C VAL A 433 7.24 -17.22 3.18
N LEU A 434 7.86 -18.38 3.37
CA LEU A 434 7.45 -19.63 2.70
C LEU A 434 6.08 -20.15 3.17
N ASN A 435 5.74 -19.85 4.43
CA ASN A 435 4.48 -20.24 5.08
C ASN A 435 3.32 -19.26 4.86
N THR A 436 3.53 -18.22 4.06
CA THR A 436 2.49 -17.26 3.67
C THR A 436 1.39 -17.90 2.80
N ALA A 437 0.28 -17.16 2.67
CA ALA A 437 -0.86 -17.55 1.86
C ALA A 437 -0.45 -17.92 0.42
N LEU A 438 -1.12 -18.92 -0.16
CA LEU A 438 -0.85 -19.37 -1.53
C LEU A 438 -1.03 -18.24 -2.56
N SER A 439 -1.98 -17.33 -2.32
CA SER A 439 -2.19 -16.13 -3.13
C SER A 439 -0.95 -15.23 -3.16
N PHE A 440 -0.32 -15.00 -2.01
CA PHE A 440 0.89 -14.19 -1.92
C PHE A 440 2.08 -14.83 -2.66
N ARG A 441 2.29 -16.14 -2.48
CA ARG A 441 3.34 -16.87 -3.23
C ARG A 441 3.14 -16.83 -4.75
N LYS A 442 1.89 -16.88 -5.23
CA LYS A 442 1.57 -16.67 -6.65
C LYS A 442 1.85 -15.24 -7.10
N MET A 443 1.59 -14.26 -6.24
CA MET A 443 1.89 -12.85 -6.51
C MET A 443 3.40 -12.61 -6.65
N LEU A 444 4.23 -13.14 -5.75
CA LEU A 444 5.70 -13.03 -5.85
C LEU A 444 6.23 -13.50 -7.20
N ILE A 445 5.75 -14.66 -7.68
CA ILE A 445 6.12 -15.22 -8.99
C ILE A 445 5.71 -14.28 -10.14
N THR A 446 4.54 -13.65 -10.02
CA THR A 446 4.03 -12.73 -11.04
C THR A 446 4.84 -11.43 -11.05
N ASN A 447 5.16 -10.88 -9.88
CA ASN A 447 5.91 -9.64 -9.74
C ASN A 447 7.34 -9.78 -10.28
N VAL A 448 8.06 -10.85 -9.90
CA VAL A 448 9.43 -11.08 -10.39
C VAL A 448 9.47 -11.29 -11.91
N TYR A 449 8.44 -11.92 -12.48
CA TYR A 449 8.31 -12.05 -13.93
C TYR A 449 8.11 -10.70 -14.61
N ASN A 450 7.23 -9.85 -14.07
CA ASN A 450 6.97 -8.52 -14.62
C ASN A 450 8.21 -7.63 -14.55
N GLU A 451 8.96 -7.68 -13.45
CA GLU A 451 10.18 -6.90 -13.30
C GLU A 451 11.29 -7.40 -14.24
N SER A 452 11.42 -8.73 -14.38
CA SER A 452 12.32 -9.34 -15.36
C SER A 452 11.95 -8.93 -16.79
N LYS A 453 10.65 -8.82 -17.09
CA LYS A 453 10.16 -8.37 -18.38
C LYS A 453 10.58 -6.92 -18.63
N LYS A 454 10.34 -6.00 -17.69
CA LYS A 454 10.75 -4.59 -17.84
C LYS A 454 12.23 -4.45 -18.14
N LEU A 455 13.09 -5.17 -17.41
CA LEU A 455 14.53 -5.11 -17.61
C LEU A 455 14.94 -5.66 -18.99
N VAL A 456 14.42 -6.82 -19.38
CA VAL A 456 14.69 -7.42 -20.70
C VAL A 456 14.16 -6.54 -21.82
N ASP A 457 12.96 -5.96 -21.67
CA ASP A 457 12.35 -5.04 -22.63
C ASP A 457 13.22 -3.80 -22.86
N GLY A 458 13.74 -3.21 -21.79
CA GLY A 458 14.64 -2.05 -21.85
C GLY A 458 15.96 -2.36 -22.55
N LYS A 459 16.50 -3.58 -22.37
CA LYS A 459 17.83 -3.97 -22.90
C LYS A 459 17.80 -4.79 -24.18
N TRP A 460 16.62 -5.14 -24.69
CA TRP A 460 16.48 -6.07 -25.81
C TRP A 460 17.31 -5.68 -27.04
N LYS A 461 17.31 -4.39 -27.39
CA LYS A 461 18.08 -3.87 -28.54
C LYS A 461 19.59 -3.99 -28.35
N GLU A 462 20.08 -3.83 -27.13
CA GLU A 462 21.51 -3.94 -26.80
C GLU A 462 21.96 -5.39 -26.81
N ILE A 463 21.13 -6.29 -26.25
CA ILE A 463 21.37 -7.74 -26.21
C ILE A 463 21.56 -8.30 -27.62
N LEU A 464 20.79 -7.83 -28.60
CA LEU A 464 20.90 -8.24 -30.00
C LEU A 464 22.06 -7.57 -30.76
N LYS A 465 22.65 -6.50 -30.24
CA LYS A 465 23.73 -5.74 -30.91
C LYS A 465 25.15 -6.09 -30.45
N GLY A 466 25.32 -6.69 -29.28
CA GLY A 466 26.64 -6.96 -28.73
C GLY A 466 27.35 -8.14 -29.41
N GLY A 467 28.47 -7.86 -30.10
CA GLY A 467 29.40 -8.86 -30.63
C GLY A 467 30.14 -8.44 -31.91
N GLY A 468 30.78 -7.27 -31.90
CA GLY A 468 31.79 -6.89 -32.89
C GLY A 468 32.86 -6.10 -32.13
N ASP A 469 34.12 -6.45 -32.35
CA ASP A 469 35.33 -5.99 -31.66
C ASP A 469 35.68 -6.81 -30.41
N ASP A 470 36.27 -7.98 -30.65
CA ASP A 470 37.38 -8.56 -29.86
C ASP A 470 37.67 -9.94 -30.47
N ASP A 471 38.49 -9.98 -31.53
CA ASP A 471 39.34 -11.10 -31.95
C ASP A 471 39.85 -10.82 -33.38
N ASP A 472 40.97 -10.11 -33.50
CA ASP A 472 41.90 -10.36 -34.61
C ASP A 472 43.33 -10.10 -34.14
N ASP A 473 43.91 -11.15 -33.54
CA ASP A 473 45.33 -11.24 -33.21
C ASP A 473 45.94 -12.33 -34.09
N THR A 474 46.32 -11.96 -35.33
CA THR A 474 47.27 -12.75 -36.14
C THR A 474 48.26 -11.85 -36.91
N SER A 475 49.51 -11.80 -36.41
CA SER A 475 50.81 -11.83 -37.13
C SER A 475 50.87 -11.25 -38.56
N SER A 476 51.73 -10.30 -38.96
CA SER A 476 53.18 -10.11 -38.73
C SER A 476 53.68 -8.94 -39.62
N PRO A 477 54.95 -8.45 -39.48
CA PRO A 477 55.34 -7.06 -39.74
C PRO A 477 55.97 -6.83 -41.14
N SER A 478 55.92 -5.59 -41.64
CA SER A 478 56.86 -5.14 -42.69
C SER A 478 57.10 -3.64 -42.71
N ALA A 479 58.32 -3.31 -42.29
CA ALA A 479 59.28 -2.37 -42.90
C ALA A 479 58.77 -1.05 -43.49
N VAL A 480 59.12 0.02 -42.77
CA VAL A 480 59.32 1.38 -43.28
C VAL A 480 60.43 1.35 -44.34
N ALA A 481 60.11 1.76 -45.57
CA ALA A 481 61.09 2.13 -46.58
C ALA A 481 60.70 3.47 -47.23
N VAL A 482 61.54 4.46 -46.97
CA VAL A 482 61.59 5.78 -47.59
C VAL A 482 61.99 5.66 -49.07
N PRO A 483 61.48 6.54 -49.96
CA PRO A 483 62.33 7.03 -51.03
C PRO A 483 62.44 8.56 -51.01
N VAL A 484 63.71 9.00 -50.94
CA VAL A 484 64.16 10.36 -51.22
C VAL A 484 64.41 10.50 -52.72
N GLY A 485 63.81 11.53 -53.32
CA GLY A 485 64.45 12.39 -54.31
C GLY A 485 64.43 11.96 -55.79
N GLY A 486 64.08 12.90 -56.68
CA GLY A 486 64.44 12.78 -58.10
C GLY A 486 63.65 13.63 -59.11
N ALA A 487 63.89 14.94 -59.07
CA ALA A 487 63.57 16.02 -60.01
C ALA A 487 63.37 15.78 -61.54
N LYS A 488 62.75 16.83 -62.14
CA LYS A 488 62.74 17.33 -63.54
C LYS A 488 61.60 16.81 -64.44
N SER A 489 61.04 17.54 -65.42
CA SER A 489 60.98 18.95 -65.85
C SER A 489 60.28 18.93 -67.22
N ALA A 490 59.40 19.90 -67.48
CA ALA A 490 59.00 20.45 -68.79
C ALA A 490 58.32 19.52 -69.84
N ALA A 491 57.04 19.77 -70.10
CA ALA A 491 56.55 20.43 -71.31
C ALA A 491 55.12 20.95 -71.06
#